data_AF-A0A2W1ZMM7-F1
#
_entry.id   AF-A0A2W1ZMM7-F1
#
_cell.length_a   1.000
_cell.length_b   1.000
_cell.length_c   1.000
_cell.angle_alpha   90.00
_cell.angle_beta   90.00
_cell.angle_gamma   90.00
#
_symmetry.space_group_name_H-M   'P 1'
#
loop_
_entity.id
_entity.type
_entity.pdbx_description
1 polymer ?
#
loop_
_entity_poly.entity_id
_entity_poly.type
_entity_poly.pdbx_seq_one_letter_code
_entity_poly.pdbx_strand_id
1 'polypeptide(L)'
;MYLGIRPEGVALTSEQAKLLDDEFFLANPLEHFTARIHLLLSSELNAPTRSTHPKFFEALGLAGVDTLPTEKQRQDVHRAIDAVVLRHQCAEALERFLYALTAARPRGDDAQCTWLAVADSPAGMHAVATATKQAFDEDEHLLLKLLYPAGTVITEELASGCTTALAWINHATHLLLDDELPVNAAYNKLKHGLAVTTRDDVRIELITTEPSADGTVPLSAFGEGRSTPIFDRPLVTYLTRPRTKGKQPQAGVEAITLRIDVPTVLAETWMMANIYATLFHMAAVRHHNGAPPEGIAPRPALVVDRTPDRVLRGQPLGYRSPVTLPRDEIASTRPEGLAFAGQFIPMRIDLSSRRRGRIVEG
;
A
#
# COMPACT_ATOMS: atom_id res chain seq x y z
N MET A 1 22.85 -10.69 14.37
CA MET A 1 22.65 -10.98 15.80
C MET A 1 22.46 -12.48 15.97
N TYR A 2 22.98 -13.07 17.05
CA TYR A 2 22.82 -14.49 17.38
C TYR A 2 21.80 -14.60 18.52
N LEU A 3 20.63 -15.21 18.28
CA LEU A 3 19.51 -15.25 19.23
C LEU A 3 19.78 -16.08 20.49
N GLY A 4 20.83 -16.91 20.50
CA GLY A 4 21.16 -17.75 21.67
C GLY A 4 20.16 -18.86 21.98
N ILE A 5 19.08 -18.99 21.21
CA ILE A 5 18.01 -19.97 21.41
C ILE A 5 18.49 -21.36 20.95
N ARG A 6 18.29 -22.39 21.78
CA ARG A 6 18.56 -23.79 21.44
C ARG A 6 17.24 -24.53 21.21
N PRO A 7 17.18 -25.50 20.28
CA PRO A 7 16.01 -26.33 20.11
C PRO A 7 15.87 -27.28 21.31
N GLU A 8 14.71 -27.26 21.96
CA GLU A 8 14.38 -28.08 23.14
C GLU A 8 13.30 -29.13 22.86
N GLY A 9 12.57 -29.00 21.74
CA GLY A 9 11.47 -29.88 21.37
C GLY A 9 10.85 -29.50 20.03
N VAL A 10 9.71 -30.12 19.71
CA VAL A 10 8.93 -29.84 18.49
C VAL A 10 8.11 -28.57 18.64
N ALA A 11 7.60 -28.30 19.84
CA ALA A 11 6.81 -27.11 20.16
C ALA A 11 7.70 -26.00 20.73
N LEU A 12 7.32 -24.76 20.47
CA LEU A 12 7.95 -23.57 21.04
C LEU A 12 7.67 -23.51 22.56
N THR A 13 8.71 -23.52 23.38
CA THR A 13 8.56 -23.38 24.84
C THR A 13 8.28 -21.92 25.22
N SER A 14 7.70 -21.69 26.41
CA SER A 14 7.43 -20.32 26.89
C SER A 14 8.68 -19.46 27.02
N GLU A 15 9.83 -20.05 27.36
CA GLU A 15 11.10 -19.33 27.44
C GLU A 15 11.61 -18.92 26.06
N GLN A 16 11.55 -19.83 25.08
CA GLN A 16 11.90 -19.53 23.69
C GLN A 16 10.97 -18.46 23.09
N ALA A 17 9.66 -18.59 23.31
CA ALA A 17 8.66 -17.60 22.87
C ALA A 17 8.95 -16.21 23.45
N LYS A 18 9.28 -16.14 24.74
CA LYS A 18 9.66 -14.89 25.40
C LYS A 18 10.91 -14.29 24.77
N LEU A 19 11.97 -15.08 24.56
CA LEU A 19 13.22 -14.58 23.94
C LEU A 19 13.00 -14.08 22.51
N LEU A 20 12.15 -14.75 21.74
CA LEU A 20 11.77 -14.31 20.39
C LEU A 20 11.01 -12.99 20.44
N ASP A 21 9.99 -12.86 21.28
CA ASP A 21 9.21 -11.63 21.38
C ASP A 21 10.04 -10.47 21.97
N ASP A 22 10.92 -10.74 22.95
CA ASP A 22 11.87 -9.77 23.50
C ASP A 22 12.74 -9.16 22.38
N GLU A 23 13.27 -9.99 21.47
CA GLU A 23 14.05 -9.51 20.32
C GLU A 23 13.17 -8.80 19.29
N PHE A 24 12.02 -9.39 18.96
CA PHE A 24 11.12 -8.86 17.95
C PHE A 24 10.70 -7.43 18.28
N PHE A 25 10.33 -7.17 19.54
CA PHE A 25 9.85 -5.86 19.98
C PHE A 25 10.93 -4.76 20.03
N LEU A 26 12.22 -5.09 19.87
CA LEU A 26 13.28 -4.10 19.65
C LEU A 26 13.22 -3.47 18.25
N ALA A 27 12.43 -4.03 17.32
CA ALA A 27 12.25 -3.46 16.00
C ALA A 27 11.53 -2.09 16.05
N ASN A 28 11.86 -1.23 15.10
CA ASN A 28 11.20 0.07 14.92
C ASN A 28 10.45 0.12 13.58
N PRO A 29 9.20 -0.36 13.51
CA PRO A 29 8.44 -0.37 12.26
C PRO A 29 8.21 1.04 11.69
N LEU A 30 8.01 2.06 12.55
CA LEU A 30 7.80 3.43 12.07
C LEU A 30 9.05 3.97 11.37
N GLU A 31 10.23 3.77 11.96
CA GLU A 31 11.50 4.18 11.37
C GLU A 31 11.77 3.45 10.06
N HIS A 32 11.49 2.14 9.97
CA HIS A 32 11.64 1.38 8.74
C HIS A 32 10.88 2.01 7.56
N PHE A 33 9.60 2.33 7.76
CA PHE A 33 8.78 2.94 6.71
C PHE A 33 9.17 4.41 6.48
N THR A 34 9.45 5.17 7.54
CA THR A 34 9.81 6.60 7.45
C THR A 34 11.12 6.82 6.71
N ALA A 35 12.16 6.00 6.98
CA ALA A 35 13.43 6.08 6.27
C ALA A 35 13.26 5.85 4.75
N ARG A 36 12.39 4.91 4.35
CA ARG A 36 12.10 4.64 2.93
C ARG A 36 11.26 5.75 2.30
N ILE A 37 10.33 6.36 3.06
CA ILE A 37 9.60 7.55 2.62
C ILE A 37 10.57 8.71 2.37
N HIS A 38 11.53 8.96 3.27
CA HIS A 38 12.56 9.99 3.07
C HIS A 38 13.39 9.75 1.82
N LEU A 39 13.82 8.51 1.58
CA LEU A 39 14.55 8.14 0.37
C LEU A 39 13.75 8.46 -0.90
N LEU A 40 12.45 8.15 -0.91
CA LEU A 40 11.58 8.35 -2.08
C LEU A 40 11.16 9.81 -2.29
N LEU A 41 11.10 10.61 -1.23
CA LEU A 41 10.87 12.06 -1.31
C LEU A 41 12.12 12.85 -1.68
N SER A 42 13.32 12.26 -1.55
CA SER A 42 14.56 12.95 -1.87
C SER A 42 14.64 13.29 -3.37
N SER A 43 14.90 14.56 -3.68
CA SER A 43 14.95 15.08 -5.05
C SER A 43 16.19 14.60 -5.82
N GLU A 44 17.28 14.30 -5.13
CA GLU A 44 18.59 13.98 -5.71
C GLU A 44 18.98 12.53 -5.42
N LEU A 45 18.88 11.67 -6.43
CA LEU A 45 19.60 10.40 -6.46
C LEU A 45 20.83 10.60 -7.34
N ASN A 46 21.95 10.95 -6.71
CA ASN A 46 23.23 10.99 -7.40
C ASN A 46 23.59 9.58 -7.86
N ALA A 47 23.90 9.41 -9.15
CA ALA A 47 24.27 8.12 -9.68
C ALA A 47 25.50 7.59 -8.91
N PRO A 48 25.47 6.33 -8.42
CA PRO A 48 26.59 5.79 -7.68
C PRO A 48 27.80 5.68 -8.60
N THR A 49 28.94 6.12 -8.09
CA THR A 49 30.25 6.05 -8.74
C THR A 49 31.20 5.22 -7.90
N ARG A 50 32.30 4.72 -8.49
CA ARG A 50 33.35 4.04 -7.74
C ARG A 50 33.95 4.89 -6.61
N SER A 51 33.98 6.23 -6.78
CA SER A 51 34.46 7.15 -5.74
C SER A 51 33.49 7.32 -4.58
N THR A 52 32.18 7.34 -4.85
CA THR A 52 31.14 7.53 -3.82
C THR A 52 30.75 6.23 -3.13
N HIS A 53 30.81 5.09 -3.86
CA HIS A 53 30.37 3.78 -3.39
C HIS A 53 31.42 2.68 -3.67
N PRO A 54 32.67 2.82 -3.19
CA PRO A 54 33.78 1.94 -3.56
C PRO A 54 33.51 0.47 -3.25
N LYS A 55 32.88 0.15 -2.11
CA LYS A 55 32.57 -1.24 -1.73
C LYS A 55 31.58 -1.92 -2.67
N PHE A 56 30.62 -1.18 -3.24
CA PHE A 56 29.67 -1.74 -4.21
C PHE A 56 30.40 -2.10 -5.51
N PHE A 57 31.24 -1.20 -6.02
CA PHE A 57 32.01 -1.46 -7.23
C PHE A 57 33.12 -2.50 -7.05
N GLU A 58 33.71 -2.58 -5.86
CA GLU A 58 34.63 -3.66 -5.47
C GLU A 58 33.91 -5.02 -5.51
N ALA A 59 32.72 -5.11 -4.90
CA ALA A 59 31.91 -6.32 -4.93
C ALA A 59 31.47 -6.73 -6.35
N LEU A 60 31.21 -5.76 -7.24
CA LEU A 60 30.94 -6.05 -8.65
C LEU A 60 32.15 -6.71 -9.36
N GLY A 61 33.38 -6.37 -8.97
CA GLY A 61 34.60 -6.93 -9.56
C GLY A 61 34.78 -6.65 -11.06
N LEU A 62 34.01 -5.73 -11.63
CA LEU A 62 34.03 -5.43 -13.06
C LEU A 62 35.11 -4.39 -13.40
N ALA A 63 36.04 -4.76 -14.29
CA ALA A 63 37.02 -3.85 -14.85
C ALA A 63 36.33 -2.84 -15.81
N GLY A 64 36.69 -1.56 -15.72
CA GLY A 64 36.19 -0.51 -16.61
C GLY A 64 34.74 -0.03 -16.37
N VAL A 65 34.06 -0.54 -15.33
CA VAL A 65 32.74 -0.05 -14.91
C VAL A 65 32.90 0.86 -13.70
N ASP A 66 32.88 2.17 -13.92
CA ASP A 66 33.04 3.18 -12.86
C ASP A 66 31.72 3.89 -12.48
N THR A 67 30.65 3.66 -13.26
CA THR A 67 29.30 4.19 -13.05
C THR A 67 28.23 3.19 -13.50
N LEU A 68 27.00 3.37 -13.04
CA LEU A 68 25.85 2.63 -13.55
C LEU A 68 25.09 3.45 -14.61
N PRO A 69 24.56 2.80 -15.67
CA PRO A 69 23.72 3.50 -16.65
C PRO A 69 22.46 4.03 -15.96
N THR A 70 22.17 5.33 -16.15
CA THR A 70 21.01 5.99 -15.57
C THR A 70 20.32 6.87 -16.61
N GLU A 71 19.01 6.69 -16.78
CA GLU A 71 18.14 7.59 -17.56
C GLU A 71 17.27 8.39 -16.59
N LYS A 72 17.50 9.71 -16.52
CA LYS A 72 16.80 10.60 -15.58
C LYS A 72 15.27 10.53 -15.70
N GLN A 73 14.73 10.43 -16.92
CA GLN A 73 13.27 10.31 -17.15
C GLN A 73 12.66 9.05 -16.51
N ARG A 74 13.39 7.92 -16.42
CA ARG A 74 12.85 6.72 -15.78
C ARG A 74 12.85 6.78 -14.26
N GLN A 75 13.56 7.73 -13.65
CA GLN A 75 13.69 7.80 -12.19
C GLN A 75 12.34 8.07 -11.51
N ASP A 76 11.50 8.94 -12.06
CA ASP A 76 10.21 9.27 -11.46
C ASP A 76 9.22 8.10 -11.54
N VAL A 77 9.29 7.32 -12.62
CA VAL A 77 8.56 6.08 -12.77
C VAL A 77 9.03 5.02 -11.77
N HIS A 78 10.34 4.86 -11.57
CA HIS A 78 10.87 3.93 -10.57
C HIS A 78 10.49 4.34 -9.15
N ARG A 79 10.57 5.63 -8.82
CA ARG A 79 10.07 6.17 -7.54
C ARG A 79 8.58 5.86 -7.34
N ALA A 80 7.77 6.01 -8.38
CA ALA A 80 6.35 5.69 -8.33
C ALA A 80 6.08 4.19 -8.07
N ILE A 81 6.82 3.31 -8.73
CA ILE A 81 6.76 1.86 -8.47
C ILE A 81 7.14 1.56 -7.01
N ASP A 82 8.26 2.08 -6.54
CA ASP A 82 8.76 1.82 -5.19
C ASP A 82 7.83 2.36 -4.12
N ALA A 83 7.18 3.51 -4.35
CA ALA A 83 6.17 4.06 -3.47
C ALA A 83 4.94 3.14 -3.36
N VAL A 84 4.45 2.60 -4.48
CA VAL A 84 3.33 1.65 -4.46
C VAL A 84 3.71 0.35 -3.73
N VAL A 85 4.92 -0.16 -3.97
CA VAL A 85 5.45 -1.35 -3.29
C VAL A 85 5.54 -1.11 -1.79
N LEU A 86 6.11 0.02 -1.37
CA LEU A 86 6.23 0.40 0.04
C LEU A 86 4.87 0.51 0.73
N ARG A 87 3.88 1.16 0.08
CA ARG A 87 2.52 1.28 0.60
C ARG A 87 1.88 -0.09 0.85
N HIS A 88 2.02 -1.02 -0.08
CA HIS A 88 1.43 -2.36 0.05
C HIS A 88 2.17 -3.22 1.08
N GLN A 89 3.49 -3.10 1.17
CA GLN A 89 4.26 -3.74 2.23
C GLN A 89 3.81 -3.26 3.61
N CYS A 90 3.55 -1.96 3.75
CA CYS A 90 3.04 -1.39 5.00
C CYS A 90 1.63 -1.88 5.33
N ALA A 91 0.72 -1.86 4.34
CA ALA A 91 -0.64 -2.37 4.51
C ALA A 91 -0.64 -3.86 4.91
N GLU A 92 0.14 -4.71 4.22
CA GLU A 92 0.24 -6.13 4.52
C GLU A 92 0.86 -6.39 5.91
N ALA A 93 1.90 -5.64 6.28
CA ALA A 93 2.51 -5.74 7.61
C ALA A 93 1.52 -5.36 8.72
N LEU A 94 0.77 -4.26 8.55
CA LEU A 94 -0.26 -3.82 9.48
C LEU A 94 -1.34 -4.90 9.66
N GLU A 95 -1.90 -5.43 8.57
CA GLU A 95 -2.97 -6.43 8.63
C GLU A 95 -2.51 -7.76 9.24
N ARG A 96 -1.31 -8.24 8.87
CA ARG A 96 -0.75 -9.48 9.46
C ARG A 96 -0.46 -9.32 10.94
N PHE A 97 0.04 -8.15 11.35
CA PHE A 97 0.25 -7.87 12.76
C PHE A 97 -1.06 -7.75 13.54
N LEU A 98 -2.06 -7.09 12.95
CA LEU A 98 -3.39 -7.01 13.56
C LEU A 98 -4.02 -8.39 13.73
N TYR A 99 -3.89 -9.27 12.74
CA TYR A 99 -4.26 -10.69 12.87
C TYR A 99 -3.52 -11.38 14.02
N ALA A 100 -2.20 -11.18 14.15
CA ALA A 100 -1.42 -11.77 15.23
C ALA A 100 -1.92 -11.33 16.62
N LEU A 101 -2.35 -10.07 16.76
CA LEU A 101 -2.86 -9.54 18.03
C LEU A 101 -4.31 -9.92 18.35
N THR A 102 -5.08 -10.41 17.38
CA THR A 102 -6.54 -10.57 17.53
C THR A 102 -7.01 -12.01 17.32
N ALA A 103 -6.65 -12.61 16.19
CA ALA A 103 -7.22 -13.86 15.72
C ALA A 103 -6.25 -15.04 15.79
N ALA A 104 -4.94 -14.79 15.81
CA ALA A 104 -3.96 -15.86 15.87
C ALA A 104 -4.13 -16.72 17.15
N ARG A 105 -3.90 -18.02 16.98
CA ARG A 105 -3.85 -19.00 18.06
C ARG A 105 -2.57 -19.82 17.88
N PRO A 106 -1.85 -20.18 18.96
CA PRO A 106 -0.70 -21.07 18.87
C PRO A 106 -1.08 -22.40 18.21
N ARG A 107 -0.15 -23.00 17.47
CA ARG A 107 -0.38 -24.29 16.81
C ARG A 107 -0.01 -25.41 17.77
N GLY A 108 -0.94 -26.35 17.98
CA GLY A 108 -0.70 -27.49 18.86
C GLY A 108 -0.29 -27.05 20.26
N ASP A 109 0.91 -27.47 20.69
CA ASP A 109 1.46 -27.19 22.01
C ASP A 109 2.42 -25.98 22.05
N ASP A 110 2.49 -25.19 20.97
CA ASP A 110 3.33 -23.98 20.94
C ASP A 110 2.91 -22.98 22.01
N ALA A 111 3.90 -22.39 22.70
CA ALA A 111 3.69 -21.22 23.53
C ALA A 111 3.30 -20.01 22.68
N GLN A 112 2.55 -19.08 23.27
CA GLN A 112 2.14 -17.86 22.59
C GLN A 112 3.35 -16.96 22.30
N CYS A 113 3.56 -16.65 21.02
CA CYS A 113 4.63 -15.80 20.51
C CYS A 113 4.07 -14.93 19.40
N THR A 114 4.19 -13.61 19.55
CA THR A 114 3.70 -12.62 18.59
C THR A 114 4.48 -12.72 17.29
N TRP A 115 5.81 -12.86 17.36
CA TRP A 115 6.64 -12.97 16.16
C TRP A 115 6.29 -14.20 15.34
N LEU A 116 6.14 -15.36 16.00
CA LEU A 116 5.70 -16.58 15.33
C LEU A 116 4.30 -16.43 14.74
N ALA A 117 3.35 -15.83 15.48
CA ALA A 117 1.99 -15.59 14.97
C ALA A 117 1.95 -14.74 13.70
N VAL A 118 2.85 -13.77 13.55
CA VAL A 118 3.02 -13.01 12.30
C VAL A 118 3.60 -13.88 11.20
N ALA A 119 4.67 -14.63 11.50
CA ALA A 119 5.35 -15.50 10.54
C ALA A 119 4.44 -16.62 10.01
N ASP A 120 3.58 -17.17 10.87
CA ASP A 120 2.63 -18.24 10.59
C ASP A 120 1.25 -17.76 10.13
N SER A 121 1.09 -16.45 9.93
CA SER A 121 -0.17 -15.88 9.44
C SER A 121 -0.58 -16.50 8.10
N PRO A 122 -1.90 -16.62 7.82
CA PRO A 122 -2.38 -17.21 6.57
C PRO A 122 -1.74 -16.58 5.34
N ALA A 123 -1.35 -17.39 4.36
CA ALA A 123 -0.67 -16.89 3.15
C ALA A 123 -1.52 -15.85 2.39
N GLY A 124 -2.84 -16.06 2.31
CA GLY A 124 -3.77 -15.17 1.59
C GLY A 124 -4.41 -14.12 2.49
N MET A 125 -4.35 -12.85 2.08
CA MET A 125 -4.88 -11.71 2.85
C MET A 125 -6.39 -11.78 3.12
N HIS A 126 -7.19 -12.44 2.29
CA HIS A 126 -8.61 -12.63 2.61
C HIS A 126 -8.81 -13.41 3.91
N ALA A 127 -7.99 -14.44 4.17
CA ALA A 127 -8.11 -15.24 5.39
C ALA A 127 -7.69 -14.42 6.62
N VAL A 128 -6.61 -13.65 6.49
CA VAL A 128 -6.14 -12.68 7.49
C VAL A 128 -7.28 -11.70 7.85
N ALA A 129 -7.79 -10.97 6.86
CA ALA A 129 -8.83 -9.97 7.07
C ALA A 129 -10.16 -10.55 7.60
N THR A 130 -10.56 -11.75 7.14
CA THR A 130 -11.79 -12.39 7.62
C THR A 130 -11.68 -12.75 9.11
N ALA A 131 -10.56 -13.36 9.51
CA ALA A 131 -10.34 -13.75 10.89
C ALA A 131 -10.20 -12.52 11.82
N THR A 132 -9.47 -11.50 11.38
CA THR A 132 -9.36 -10.23 12.10
C THR A 132 -10.70 -9.55 12.25
N LYS A 133 -11.52 -9.48 11.19
CA LYS A 133 -12.87 -8.93 11.26
C LYS A 133 -13.74 -9.70 12.27
N GLN A 134 -13.71 -11.02 12.25
CA GLN A 134 -14.47 -11.83 13.19
C GLN A 134 -14.09 -11.49 14.64
N ALA A 135 -12.81 -11.32 14.95
CA ALA A 135 -12.36 -10.93 16.28
C ALA A 135 -12.90 -9.54 16.71
N PHE A 136 -13.00 -8.58 15.78
CA PHE A 136 -13.63 -7.28 16.05
C PHE A 136 -15.13 -7.36 16.26
N ASP A 137 -15.83 -8.22 15.50
CA ASP A 137 -17.27 -8.43 15.66
C ASP A 137 -17.61 -9.09 17.01
N GLU A 138 -16.68 -9.87 17.57
CA GLU A 138 -16.81 -10.52 18.89
C GLU A 138 -16.51 -9.57 20.07
N ASP A 139 -15.77 -8.48 19.86
CA ASP A 139 -15.42 -7.49 20.90
C ASP A 139 -15.37 -6.07 20.34
N GLU A 140 -16.47 -5.33 20.52
CA GLU A 140 -16.62 -3.93 20.05
C GLU A 140 -15.56 -2.97 20.62
N HIS A 141 -14.92 -3.32 21.73
CA HIS A 141 -13.88 -2.52 22.37
C HIS A 141 -12.46 -2.98 22.03
N LEU A 142 -12.29 -3.99 21.18
CA LEU A 142 -11.00 -4.60 20.89
C LEU A 142 -9.98 -3.58 20.37
N LEU A 143 -10.38 -2.69 19.45
CA LEU A 143 -9.45 -1.69 18.91
C LEU A 143 -8.95 -0.72 19.99
N LEU A 144 -9.82 -0.28 20.89
CA LEU A 144 -9.44 0.58 22.01
C LEU A 144 -8.46 -0.15 22.94
N LYS A 145 -8.75 -1.42 23.25
CA LYS A 145 -7.85 -2.26 24.05
C LYS A 145 -6.49 -2.42 23.39
N LEU A 146 -6.43 -2.50 22.06
CA LEU A 146 -5.20 -2.62 21.28
C LEU A 146 -4.39 -1.31 21.23
N LEU A 147 -5.07 -0.17 21.12
CA LEU A 147 -4.43 1.14 20.97
C LEU A 147 -4.06 1.81 22.30
N TYR A 148 -4.66 1.43 23.42
CA TYR A 148 -4.45 2.12 24.70
C TYR A 148 -4.15 1.16 25.86
N PRO A 149 -3.38 1.60 26.88
CA PRO A 149 -3.21 0.84 28.11
C PRO A 149 -4.54 0.57 28.81
N ALA A 150 -4.61 -0.55 29.54
CA ALA A 150 -5.76 -0.86 30.38
C ALA A 150 -5.98 0.26 31.41
N GLY A 151 -7.24 0.64 31.64
CA GLY A 151 -7.61 1.71 32.57
C GLY A 151 -7.49 3.14 32.02
N THR A 152 -7.10 3.32 30.75
CA THR A 152 -7.09 4.63 30.10
C THR A 152 -8.51 5.21 30.03
N VAL A 153 -8.71 6.42 30.55
CA VAL A 153 -9.96 7.17 30.37
C VAL A 153 -10.02 7.70 28.94
N ILE A 154 -11.01 7.25 28.16
CA ILE A 154 -11.16 7.63 26.77
C ILE A 154 -11.81 9.01 26.68
N THR A 155 -11.02 10.01 26.30
CA THR A 155 -11.49 11.35 25.96
C THR A 155 -12.01 11.40 24.53
N GLU A 156 -12.69 12.48 24.16
CA GLU A 156 -13.17 12.71 22.78
C GLU A 156 -12.02 12.70 21.76
N GLU A 157 -10.87 13.29 22.10
CA GLU A 157 -9.68 13.30 21.25
C GLU A 157 -9.14 11.88 21.01
N LEU A 158 -9.07 11.05 22.06
CA LEU A 158 -8.64 9.65 21.92
C LEU A 158 -9.65 8.83 21.11
N ALA A 159 -10.94 9.07 21.29
CA ALA A 159 -11.98 8.43 20.48
C ALA A 159 -11.87 8.81 18.99
N SER A 160 -11.56 10.08 18.67
CA SER A 160 -11.33 10.52 17.30
C SER A 160 -10.04 9.95 16.70
N GLY A 161 -8.97 9.85 17.48
CA GLY A 161 -7.75 9.14 17.09
C GLY A 161 -8.00 7.66 16.77
N CYS A 162 -8.80 6.97 17.59
CA CYS A 162 -9.22 5.59 17.34
C CYS A 162 -10.07 5.46 16.06
N THR A 163 -10.99 6.39 15.83
CA THR A 163 -11.81 6.44 14.61
C THR A 163 -10.94 6.64 13.36
N THR A 164 -9.94 7.52 13.45
CA THR A 164 -8.98 7.75 12.38
C THR A 164 -8.14 6.49 12.12
N ALA A 165 -7.67 5.82 13.17
CA ALA A 165 -6.94 4.57 13.06
C ALA A 165 -7.77 3.47 12.37
N LEU A 166 -9.03 3.31 12.77
CA LEU A 166 -9.95 2.35 12.14
C LEU A 166 -10.15 2.64 10.65
N ALA A 167 -10.29 3.91 10.26
CA ALA A 167 -10.45 4.30 8.86
C ALA A 167 -9.24 3.87 8.00
N TRP A 168 -8.01 3.99 8.55
CA TRP A 168 -6.80 3.56 7.86
C TRP A 168 -6.57 2.05 7.87
N ILE A 169 -6.99 1.35 8.92
CA ILE A 169 -7.01 -0.13 8.93
C ILE A 169 -7.96 -0.62 7.82
N ASN A 170 -9.17 -0.09 7.76
CA ASN A 170 -10.13 -0.44 6.70
C ASN A 170 -9.59 -0.11 5.30
N HIS A 171 -8.88 1.00 5.16
CA HIS A 171 -8.19 1.36 3.92
C HIS A 171 -7.07 0.38 3.56
N ALA A 172 -6.26 -0.05 4.53
CA ALA A 172 -5.24 -1.08 4.32
C ALA A 172 -5.86 -2.39 3.83
N THR A 173 -6.93 -2.85 4.49
CA THR A 173 -7.72 -4.01 4.04
C THR A 173 -8.23 -3.80 2.61
N HIS A 174 -8.80 -2.63 2.29
CA HIS A 174 -9.31 -2.32 0.95
C HIS A 174 -8.21 -2.39 -0.11
N LEU A 175 -7.03 -1.79 0.12
CA LEU A 175 -5.89 -1.85 -0.80
C LEU A 175 -5.47 -3.29 -1.14
N LEU A 176 -5.60 -4.21 -0.17
CA LEU A 176 -5.16 -5.60 -0.32
C LEU A 176 -6.22 -6.51 -0.95
N LEU A 177 -7.50 -6.17 -0.83
CA LEU A 177 -8.62 -7.05 -1.19
C LEU A 177 -9.52 -6.50 -2.30
N ASP A 178 -9.45 -5.22 -2.64
CA ASP A 178 -10.32 -4.63 -3.66
C ASP A 178 -10.10 -5.26 -5.04
N ASP A 179 -11.20 -5.63 -5.68
CA ASP A 179 -11.22 -6.16 -7.05
C ASP A 179 -11.68 -5.09 -8.07
N GLU A 180 -12.15 -3.92 -7.61
CA GLU A 180 -12.58 -2.81 -8.46
C GLU A 180 -11.40 -2.14 -9.16
N LEU A 181 -10.38 -1.77 -8.38
CA LEU A 181 -9.06 -1.39 -8.84
C LEU A 181 -8.03 -2.28 -8.13
N PRO A 182 -7.65 -3.44 -8.71
CA PRO A 182 -6.88 -4.47 -7.99
C PRO A 182 -5.41 -4.12 -7.82
N VAL A 183 -5.11 -3.08 -7.02
CA VAL A 183 -3.75 -2.56 -6.80
C VAL A 183 -2.82 -3.63 -6.23
N ASN A 184 -3.33 -4.54 -5.40
CA ASN A 184 -2.57 -5.70 -4.92
C ASN A 184 -2.11 -6.63 -6.07
N ALA A 185 -2.88 -6.73 -7.16
CA ALA A 185 -2.43 -7.46 -8.35
C ALA A 185 -1.29 -6.75 -9.07
N ALA A 186 -1.20 -5.42 -8.97
CA ALA A 186 -0.05 -4.63 -9.40
C ALA A 186 1.15 -4.93 -8.49
N TYR A 187 0.98 -4.81 -7.16
CA TYR A 187 2.01 -5.09 -6.16
C TYR A 187 2.66 -6.47 -6.38
N ASN A 188 1.85 -7.52 -6.55
CA ASN A 188 2.35 -8.87 -6.83
C ASN A 188 3.20 -8.95 -8.11
N LYS A 189 2.91 -8.14 -9.14
CA LYS A 189 3.71 -8.09 -10.38
C LYS A 189 4.97 -7.24 -10.23
N LEU A 190 4.89 -6.16 -9.45
CA LEU A 190 6.02 -5.28 -9.16
C LEU A 190 7.07 -6.03 -8.32
N LYS A 191 6.65 -6.75 -7.26
CA LYS A 191 7.55 -7.47 -6.37
C LYS A 191 8.25 -8.68 -7.00
N HIS A 192 7.73 -9.20 -8.13
CA HIS A 192 8.25 -10.40 -8.81
C HIS A 192 8.95 -10.13 -10.16
N GLY A 193 9.32 -8.89 -10.48
CA GLY A 193 10.18 -8.59 -11.63
C GLY A 193 9.49 -7.90 -12.82
N LEU A 194 8.63 -6.91 -12.56
CA LEU A 194 8.08 -5.97 -13.55
C LEU A 194 7.29 -6.63 -14.70
N ALA A 195 6.25 -7.41 -14.38
CA ALA A 195 5.22 -7.78 -15.36
C ALA A 195 4.20 -6.64 -15.61
N VAL A 196 4.70 -5.41 -15.77
CA VAL A 196 3.93 -4.18 -15.92
C VAL A 196 4.55 -3.32 -17.03
N THR A 197 3.77 -2.42 -17.62
CA THR A 197 4.30 -1.32 -18.45
C THR A 197 4.15 0.00 -17.70
N THR A 198 5.10 0.90 -17.88
CA THR A 198 5.13 2.19 -17.22
C THR A 198 5.22 3.33 -18.22
N ARG A 199 4.56 4.44 -17.88
CA ARG A 199 4.49 5.63 -18.74
C ARG A 199 4.46 6.89 -17.90
N ASP A 200 5.17 7.92 -18.35
CA ASP A 200 5.13 9.29 -17.84
C ASP A 200 4.92 10.30 -18.99
N ASP A 201 4.70 9.81 -20.21
CA ASP A 201 4.59 10.56 -21.46
C ASP A 201 3.14 10.83 -21.89
N VAL A 202 2.15 10.42 -21.07
CA VAL A 202 0.72 10.53 -21.39
C VAL A 202 0.01 11.44 -20.42
N ARG A 203 -0.76 12.38 -20.97
CA ARG A 203 -1.76 13.16 -20.25
C ARG A 203 -3.14 12.95 -20.85
N ILE A 204 -4.12 12.60 -20.02
CA ILE A 204 -5.54 12.48 -20.39
C ILE A 204 -6.33 13.27 -19.37
N GLU A 205 -7.21 14.16 -19.83
CA GLU A 205 -8.09 14.93 -18.97
C GLU A 205 -9.51 14.96 -19.53
N LEU A 206 -10.48 15.03 -18.62
CA LEU A 206 -11.85 15.41 -18.96
C LEU A 206 -11.95 16.92 -18.93
N ILE A 207 -12.43 17.50 -20.02
CA ILE A 207 -12.73 18.92 -20.15
C ILE A 207 -14.19 19.08 -20.55
N THR A 208 -14.81 20.19 -20.13
CA THR A 208 -16.16 20.57 -20.56
C THR A 208 -16.14 21.52 -21.75
N THR A 209 -14.98 22.09 -22.08
CA THR A 209 -14.81 22.95 -23.26
C THR A 209 -14.79 22.09 -24.51
N GLU A 210 -15.74 22.33 -25.41
CA GLU A 210 -15.79 21.65 -26.70
C GLU A 210 -14.63 22.09 -27.60
N PRO A 211 -14.03 21.17 -28.38
CA PRO A 211 -13.09 21.55 -29.43
C PRO A 211 -13.78 22.45 -30.46
N SER A 212 -13.03 23.41 -30.99
CA SER A 212 -13.45 24.22 -32.15
C SER A 212 -13.66 23.36 -33.40
N ALA A 213 -14.21 23.97 -34.46
CA ALA A 213 -14.43 23.30 -35.74
C ALA A 213 -13.15 22.73 -36.37
N ASP A 214 -11.99 23.37 -36.16
CA ASP A 214 -10.68 22.89 -36.61
C ASP A 214 -9.99 21.93 -35.63
N GLY A 215 -10.68 21.58 -34.53
CA GLY A 215 -10.20 20.62 -33.53
C GLY A 215 -9.22 21.21 -32.52
N THR A 216 -9.14 22.53 -32.40
CA THR A 216 -8.31 23.19 -31.38
C THR A 216 -9.06 23.32 -30.06
N VAL A 217 -8.30 23.27 -28.96
CA VAL A 217 -8.80 23.49 -27.59
C VAL A 217 -7.89 24.51 -26.92
N PRO A 218 -8.42 25.58 -26.30
CA PRO A 218 -7.59 26.58 -25.64
C PRO A 218 -6.92 26.01 -24.37
N LEU A 219 -5.69 26.42 -24.09
CA LEU A 219 -4.98 26.01 -22.87
C LEU A 219 -5.76 26.41 -21.60
N SER A 220 -6.53 27.49 -21.66
CA SER A 220 -7.43 27.92 -20.58
C SER A 220 -8.57 26.93 -20.27
N ALA A 221 -8.82 25.92 -21.09
CA ALA A 221 -9.76 24.83 -20.77
C ALA A 221 -9.22 23.86 -19.70
N PHE A 222 -7.92 23.92 -19.39
CA PHE A 222 -7.25 22.98 -18.49
C PHE A 222 -6.90 23.62 -17.15
N GLY A 223 -6.84 22.80 -16.09
CA GLY A 223 -6.42 23.21 -14.75
C GLY A 223 -7.55 23.16 -13.73
N GLU A 224 -7.25 23.65 -12.53
CA GLU A 224 -8.14 23.54 -11.37
C GLU A 224 -9.54 24.10 -11.65
N GLY A 225 -10.57 23.30 -11.33
CA GLY A 225 -11.97 23.64 -11.55
C GLY A 225 -12.44 23.63 -13.01
N ARG A 226 -11.56 23.40 -13.98
CA ARG A 226 -11.88 23.44 -15.43
C ARG A 226 -11.75 22.09 -16.11
N SER A 227 -10.80 21.28 -15.65
CA SER A 227 -10.58 19.93 -16.13
C SER A 227 -10.38 18.95 -14.98
N THR A 228 -10.60 17.67 -15.26
CA THR A 228 -10.28 16.56 -14.35
C THR A 228 -9.18 15.71 -14.96
N PRO A 229 -7.94 15.78 -14.43
CA PRO A 229 -6.86 14.93 -14.92
C PRO A 229 -7.15 13.47 -14.60
N ILE A 230 -7.23 12.64 -15.65
CA ILE A 230 -7.31 11.17 -15.54
C ILE A 230 -5.91 10.59 -15.46
N PHE A 231 -5.00 11.05 -16.33
CA PHE A 231 -3.59 10.70 -16.34
C PHE A 231 -2.79 11.99 -16.47
N ASP A 232 -1.89 12.27 -15.53
CA ASP A 232 -1.05 13.48 -15.47
C ASP A 232 0.20 13.25 -14.59
N ARG A 233 0.48 11.99 -14.27
CA ARG A 233 1.47 11.48 -13.33
C ARG A 233 2.00 10.14 -13.84
N PRO A 234 3.10 9.60 -13.27
CA PRO A 234 3.56 8.27 -13.62
C PRO A 234 2.44 7.23 -13.55
N LEU A 235 2.36 6.41 -14.58
CA LEU A 235 1.36 5.38 -14.78
C LEU A 235 2.00 4.01 -14.70
N VAL A 236 1.30 3.07 -14.07
CA VAL A 236 1.65 1.63 -14.10
C VAL A 236 0.46 0.88 -14.65
N THR A 237 0.64 0.23 -15.79
CA THR A 237 -0.40 -0.60 -16.42
C THR A 237 -0.05 -2.08 -16.32
N TYR A 238 -1.04 -2.89 -15.95
CA TYR A 238 -0.90 -4.33 -15.84
C TYR A 238 -2.17 -5.06 -16.26
N LEU A 239 -2.01 -6.33 -16.59
CA LEU A 239 -3.12 -7.21 -16.92
C LEU A 239 -3.58 -7.98 -15.68
N THR A 240 -4.88 -8.15 -15.56
CA THR A 240 -5.49 -8.98 -14.52
C THR A 240 -6.71 -9.71 -15.07
N ARG A 241 -7.18 -10.69 -14.31
CA ARG A 241 -8.48 -11.32 -14.55
C ARG A 241 -9.39 -10.96 -13.37
N PRO A 242 -10.64 -10.56 -13.63
CA PRO A 242 -11.58 -10.27 -12.56
C PRO A 242 -11.81 -11.53 -11.73
N ARG A 243 -11.94 -11.35 -10.42
CA ARG A 243 -12.30 -12.41 -9.49
C ARG A 243 -13.72 -12.11 -9.01
N THR A 244 -14.71 -12.87 -9.48
CA THR A 244 -16.05 -12.80 -8.89
C THR A 244 -16.54 -14.20 -8.55
N LYS A 245 -17.17 -14.31 -7.36
CA LYS A 245 -17.68 -15.53 -6.71
C LYS A 245 -16.63 -16.65 -6.54
N GLY A 246 -16.19 -16.86 -5.28
CA GLY A 246 -15.40 -18.04 -4.93
C GLY A 246 -13.90 -17.97 -5.28
N LYS A 247 -13.36 -16.76 -5.50
CA LYS A 247 -11.91 -16.48 -5.63
C LYS A 247 -11.22 -17.09 -6.86
N GLN A 248 -11.97 -17.63 -7.82
CA GLN A 248 -11.41 -18.13 -9.08
C GLN A 248 -11.30 -17.01 -10.11
N PRO A 249 -10.19 -16.93 -10.88
CA PRO A 249 -10.09 -16.00 -12.00
C PRO A 249 -11.15 -16.32 -13.04
N GLN A 250 -11.95 -15.33 -13.43
CA GLN A 250 -12.88 -15.51 -14.54
C GLN A 250 -12.17 -15.47 -15.89
N ALA A 251 -12.83 -16.00 -16.91
CA ALA A 251 -12.49 -15.70 -18.29
C ALA A 251 -12.68 -14.20 -18.56
N GLY A 252 -11.90 -13.64 -19.47
CA GLY A 252 -11.78 -12.19 -19.65
C GLY A 252 -10.47 -11.66 -19.07
N VAL A 253 -9.85 -10.71 -19.78
CA VAL A 253 -8.64 -10.01 -19.36
C VAL A 253 -8.99 -8.54 -19.25
N GLU A 254 -8.52 -7.90 -18.19
CA GLU A 254 -8.65 -6.46 -17.96
C GLU A 254 -7.26 -5.83 -17.93
N ALA A 255 -7.12 -4.65 -18.53
CA ALA A 255 -5.99 -3.77 -18.36
C ALA A 255 -6.34 -2.74 -17.29
N ILE A 256 -5.49 -2.65 -16.27
CA ILE A 256 -5.63 -1.66 -15.20
C ILE A 256 -4.46 -0.71 -15.30
N THR A 257 -4.74 0.58 -15.42
CA THR A 257 -3.74 1.65 -15.40
C THR A 257 -3.89 2.42 -14.09
N LEU A 258 -2.89 2.29 -13.21
CA LEU A 258 -2.81 3.07 -11.98
C LEU A 258 -2.21 4.43 -12.27
N ARG A 259 -2.84 5.47 -11.74
CA ARG A 259 -2.28 6.81 -11.66
C ARG A 259 -1.59 6.94 -10.31
N ILE A 260 -0.28 7.18 -10.31
CA ILE A 260 0.50 7.19 -9.07
C ILE A 260 0.88 8.62 -8.71
N ASP A 261 0.17 9.19 -7.73
CA ASP A 261 0.60 10.42 -7.07
C ASP A 261 1.52 10.08 -5.89
N VAL A 262 2.84 10.12 -6.14
CA VAL A 262 3.86 9.66 -5.18
C VAL A 262 3.70 10.29 -3.79
N PRO A 263 3.53 11.63 -3.64
CA PRO A 263 3.34 12.22 -2.31
C PRO A 263 2.13 11.67 -1.57
N THR A 264 1.00 11.47 -2.26
CA THR A 264 -0.21 10.90 -1.67
C THR A 264 -0.01 9.44 -1.27
N VAL A 265 0.59 8.62 -2.13
CA VAL A 265 0.90 7.21 -1.83
C VAL A 265 1.84 7.06 -0.62
N LEU A 266 2.83 7.93 -0.50
CA LEU A 266 3.73 7.95 0.66
C LEU A 266 3.04 8.49 1.91
N ALA A 267 2.11 9.44 1.78
CA ALA A 267 1.28 9.89 2.91
C ALA A 267 0.39 8.76 3.43
N GLU A 268 -0.28 8.01 2.55
CA GLU A 268 -1.03 6.81 2.93
C GLU A 268 -0.15 5.79 3.68
N THR A 269 1.07 5.57 3.17
CA THR A 269 2.06 4.67 3.80
C THR A 269 2.38 5.13 5.23
N TRP A 270 2.67 6.41 5.43
CA TRP A 270 3.01 6.93 6.76
C TRP A 270 1.84 6.82 7.74
N MET A 271 0.61 7.10 7.29
CA MET A 271 -0.58 6.99 8.14
C MET A 271 -0.81 5.55 8.61
N MET A 272 -0.63 4.55 7.73
CA MET A 272 -0.68 3.13 8.12
C MET A 272 0.49 2.74 9.03
N ALA A 273 1.71 3.23 8.76
CA ALA A 273 2.89 2.95 9.58
C ALA A 273 2.77 3.52 11.00
N ASN A 274 2.17 4.70 11.16
CA ASN A 274 1.89 5.31 12.47
C ASN A 274 0.99 4.41 13.33
N ILE A 275 -0.06 3.84 12.74
CA ILE A 275 -0.97 2.90 13.41
C ILE A 275 -0.26 1.59 13.72
N TYR A 276 0.46 1.03 12.75
CA TYR A 276 1.23 -0.20 12.95
C TYR A 276 2.20 -0.06 14.13
N ALA A 277 2.95 1.04 14.17
CA ALA A 277 3.87 1.31 15.27
C ALA A 277 3.18 1.55 16.62
N THR A 278 1.98 2.16 16.62
CA THR A 278 1.17 2.28 17.84
C THR A 278 0.77 0.90 18.37
N LEU A 279 0.23 0.04 17.50
CA LEU A 279 -0.15 -1.32 17.86
C LEU A 279 1.07 -2.13 18.35
N PHE A 280 2.20 -1.97 17.66
CA PHE A 280 3.44 -2.67 17.96
C PHE A 280 3.98 -2.29 19.34
N HIS A 281 4.05 -0.99 19.62
CA HIS A 281 4.44 -0.48 20.94
C HIS A 281 3.50 -0.98 22.03
N MET A 282 2.18 -0.91 21.80
CA MET A 282 1.21 -1.36 22.80
C MET A 282 1.28 -2.87 23.05
N ALA A 283 1.60 -3.68 22.04
CA ALA A 283 1.86 -5.10 22.21
C ALA A 283 3.14 -5.34 23.04
N ALA A 284 4.22 -4.60 22.76
CA ALA A 284 5.45 -4.67 23.55
C ALA A 284 5.22 -4.30 25.03
N VAL A 285 4.45 -3.23 25.30
CA VAL A 285 4.08 -2.84 26.67
C VAL A 285 3.34 -3.97 27.39
N ARG A 286 2.38 -4.65 26.72
CA ARG A 286 1.67 -5.78 27.32
C ARG A 286 2.59 -6.98 27.58
N HIS A 287 3.45 -7.31 26.63
CA HIS A 287 4.45 -8.38 26.77
C HIS A 287 5.36 -8.17 27.99
N HIS A 288 5.76 -6.92 28.24
CA HIS A 288 6.58 -6.54 29.39
C HIS A 288 5.78 -6.06 30.62
N ASN A 289 4.51 -6.49 30.77
CA ASN A 289 3.67 -6.19 31.94
C ASN A 289 3.58 -4.70 32.31
N GLY A 290 3.57 -3.81 31.31
CA GLY A 290 3.46 -2.36 31.51
C GLY A 290 4.80 -1.61 31.59
N ALA A 291 5.94 -2.32 31.66
CA ALA A 291 7.26 -1.72 31.83
C ALA A 291 8.27 -2.24 30.77
N PRO A 292 8.17 -1.77 29.51
CA PRO A 292 9.10 -2.17 28.47
C PRO A 292 10.56 -1.74 28.79
N PRO A 293 11.56 -2.52 28.38
CA PRO A 293 12.96 -2.16 28.57
C PRO A 293 13.39 -0.96 27.73
N GLU A 294 14.58 -0.41 28.02
CA GLU A 294 15.22 0.57 27.14
C GLU A 294 15.46 -0.03 25.75
N GLY A 295 15.25 0.76 24.71
CA GLY A 295 15.44 0.35 23.31
C GLY A 295 14.13 0.05 22.56
N ILE A 296 13.01 -0.16 23.26
CA ILE A 296 11.70 -0.25 22.61
C ILE A 296 11.33 1.10 22.00
N ALA A 297 10.96 1.09 20.71
CA ALA A 297 10.59 2.31 19.99
C ALA A 297 9.41 3.03 20.69
N PRO A 298 9.45 4.37 20.82
CA PRO A 298 8.40 5.11 21.49
C PRO A 298 7.10 5.02 20.72
N ARG A 299 5.97 5.07 21.44
CA ARG A 299 4.65 5.18 20.83
C ARG A 299 4.55 6.48 20.05
N PRO A 300 4.21 6.46 18.75
CA PRO A 300 3.93 7.70 18.04
C PRO A 300 2.60 8.31 18.52
N ALA A 301 2.47 9.62 18.36
CA ALA A 301 1.17 10.28 18.50
C ALA A 301 0.24 9.80 17.37
N LEU A 302 -0.95 9.32 17.75
CA LEU A 302 -1.98 8.99 16.77
C LEU A 302 -2.49 10.27 16.13
N VAL A 303 -2.59 10.25 14.80
CA VAL A 303 -3.17 11.38 14.06
C VAL A 303 -4.68 11.38 14.21
N VAL A 304 -5.24 12.56 14.37
CA VAL A 304 -6.67 12.82 14.51
C VAL A 304 -7.19 13.47 13.23
N ASP A 305 -8.41 13.12 12.83
CA ASP A 305 -9.17 13.75 11.73
C ASP A 305 -8.45 13.79 10.37
N ARG A 306 -7.53 12.87 10.11
CA ARG A 306 -6.86 12.73 8.82
C ARG A 306 -7.20 11.39 8.18
N THR A 307 -8.47 11.22 7.82
CA THR A 307 -8.99 10.01 7.16
C THR A 307 -8.45 9.82 5.74
N PRO A 308 -8.51 8.58 5.18
CA PRO A 308 -8.15 8.31 3.79
C PRO A 308 -8.80 9.27 2.78
N ASP A 309 -10.11 9.55 2.92
CA ASP A 309 -10.83 10.47 2.02
C ASP A 309 -10.24 11.88 2.00
N ARG A 310 -9.78 12.39 3.15
CA ARG A 310 -9.13 13.70 3.26
C ARG A 310 -7.73 13.73 2.65
N VAL A 311 -7.06 12.58 2.59
CA VAL A 311 -5.73 12.42 1.95
C VAL A 311 -5.89 12.27 0.43
N LEU A 312 -6.82 11.42 -0.02
CA LEU A 312 -7.05 11.11 -1.43
C LEU A 312 -7.81 12.20 -2.19
N ARG A 313 -8.57 13.05 -1.49
CA ARG A 313 -9.27 14.25 -2.03
C ARG A 313 -10.10 13.98 -3.30
N GLY A 314 -10.72 12.80 -3.38
CA GLY A 314 -11.56 12.42 -4.53
C GLY A 314 -10.83 12.42 -5.87
N GLN A 315 -9.50 12.29 -5.89
CA GLN A 315 -8.74 12.24 -7.14
C GLN A 315 -8.91 10.87 -7.82
N PRO A 316 -8.87 10.81 -9.17
CA PRO A 316 -8.80 9.54 -9.87
C PRO A 316 -7.57 8.73 -9.44
N LEU A 317 -7.77 7.45 -9.14
CA LEU A 317 -6.72 6.51 -8.73
C LEU A 317 -6.23 5.65 -9.91
N GLY A 318 -7.08 5.47 -10.91
CA GLY A 318 -6.73 4.70 -12.09
C GLY A 318 -7.90 4.48 -13.03
N TYR A 319 -7.62 3.73 -14.08
CA TYR A 319 -8.56 3.37 -15.12
C TYR A 319 -8.58 1.86 -15.31
N ARG A 320 -9.77 1.28 -15.46
CA ARG A 320 -9.95 -0.12 -15.85
C ARG A 320 -10.51 -0.16 -17.26
N SER A 321 -9.98 -1.06 -18.08
CA SER A 321 -10.50 -1.36 -19.42
C SER A 321 -10.57 -2.87 -19.63
N PRO A 322 -11.72 -3.43 -20.08
CA PRO A 322 -11.79 -4.80 -20.52
C PRO A 322 -11.02 -4.97 -21.84
N VAL A 323 -10.12 -5.94 -21.89
CA VAL A 323 -9.30 -6.27 -23.08
C VAL A 323 -9.92 -7.42 -23.86
N THR A 324 -10.49 -8.41 -23.17
CA THR A 324 -11.19 -9.53 -23.81
C THR A 324 -12.53 -9.78 -23.13
N LEU A 325 -13.49 -10.30 -23.89
CA LEU A 325 -14.79 -10.73 -23.34
C LEU A 325 -14.63 -11.94 -22.41
N PRO A 326 -15.51 -12.09 -21.40
CA PRO A 326 -15.68 -13.34 -20.66
C PRO A 326 -16.13 -14.47 -21.59
N ARG A 327 -15.88 -15.73 -21.20
CA ARG A 327 -16.25 -16.91 -22.01
C ARG A 327 -17.76 -17.04 -22.23
N ASP A 328 -18.57 -16.63 -21.26
CA ASP A 328 -19.97 -17.07 -21.21
C ASP A 328 -21.03 -15.97 -21.38
N GLU A 329 -20.72 -14.66 -21.44
CA GLU A 329 -21.75 -13.63 -21.74
C GLU A 329 -21.15 -12.22 -21.90
N ILE A 330 -21.57 -11.47 -22.92
CA ILE A 330 -21.26 -10.02 -23.03
C ILE A 330 -21.79 -9.26 -21.81
N ALA A 331 -22.94 -9.69 -21.27
CA ALA A 331 -23.61 -9.11 -20.10
C ALA A 331 -22.80 -9.20 -18.79
N SER A 332 -21.81 -10.10 -18.71
CA SER A 332 -20.93 -10.21 -17.54
C SER A 332 -19.63 -9.42 -17.68
N THR A 333 -19.46 -8.64 -18.75
CA THR A 333 -18.28 -7.80 -18.95
C THR A 333 -18.36 -6.59 -18.03
N ARG A 334 -17.35 -6.42 -17.17
CA ARG A 334 -17.26 -5.22 -16.33
C ARG A 334 -17.02 -3.99 -17.19
N PRO A 335 -17.72 -2.87 -16.93
CA PRO A 335 -17.54 -1.67 -17.72
C PRO A 335 -16.12 -1.11 -17.56
N GLU A 336 -15.63 -0.47 -18.61
CA GLU A 336 -14.48 0.42 -18.52
C GLU A 336 -14.83 1.68 -17.73
N GLY A 337 -13.84 2.36 -17.16
CA GLY A 337 -14.10 3.55 -16.36
C GLY A 337 -13.02 3.91 -15.37
N LEU A 338 -13.30 4.96 -14.60
CA LEU A 338 -12.40 5.55 -13.62
C LEU A 338 -12.68 5.01 -12.23
N ALA A 339 -11.61 4.65 -11.55
CA ALA A 339 -11.65 4.29 -10.15
C ALA A 339 -11.24 5.48 -9.27
N PHE A 340 -12.00 5.67 -8.20
CA PHE A 340 -11.78 6.61 -7.11
C PHE A 340 -11.75 5.82 -5.79
N ALA A 341 -11.40 6.48 -4.69
CA ALA A 341 -11.52 5.87 -3.38
C ALA A 341 -12.99 5.52 -3.10
N GLY A 342 -13.30 4.23 -2.92
CA GLY A 342 -14.65 3.75 -2.62
C GLY A 342 -15.69 3.89 -3.74
N GLN A 343 -15.30 4.32 -4.94
CA GLN A 343 -16.24 4.57 -6.04
C GLN A 343 -15.63 4.21 -7.40
N PHE A 344 -16.46 3.66 -8.28
CA PHE A 344 -16.14 3.49 -9.70
C PHE A 344 -17.14 4.24 -10.57
N ILE A 345 -16.65 4.96 -11.56
CA ILE A 345 -17.46 5.69 -12.54
C ILE A 345 -17.31 4.99 -13.88
N PRO A 346 -18.32 4.21 -14.32
CA PRO A 346 -18.35 3.63 -15.66
C PRO A 346 -18.26 4.72 -16.72
N MET A 347 -17.46 4.47 -17.76
CA MET A 347 -17.33 5.35 -18.90
C MET A 347 -17.62 4.58 -20.18
N ARG A 348 -18.08 5.31 -21.20
CA ARG A 348 -18.19 4.81 -22.56
C ARG A 348 -17.37 5.73 -23.44
N ILE A 349 -16.24 5.23 -23.95
CA ILE A 349 -15.40 6.02 -24.84
C ILE A 349 -15.81 5.73 -26.29
N ASP A 350 -16.32 6.75 -26.98
CA ASP A 350 -16.53 6.65 -28.42
C ASP A 350 -15.20 6.80 -29.17
N LEU A 351 -14.55 5.67 -29.41
CA LEU A 351 -13.32 5.61 -30.20
C LEU A 351 -13.56 5.87 -31.69
N SER A 352 -14.79 5.69 -32.18
CA SER A 352 -15.12 5.87 -33.59
C SER A 352 -15.19 7.35 -33.99
N SER A 353 -15.56 8.21 -33.05
CA SER A 353 -15.58 9.67 -33.23
C SER A 353 -14.26 10.35 -32.88
N ARG A 354 -13.17 9.60 -32.67
CA ARG A 354 -11.88 10.17 -32.25
C ARG A 354 -11.33 11.13 -33.31
N ARG A 355 -11.00 12.36 -32.89
CA ARG A 355 -10.37 13.39 -33.74
C ARG A 355 -8.98 13.73 -33.24
N ARG A 356 -8.11 14.14 -34.16
CA ARG A 356 -6.81 14.73 -33.82
C ARG A 356 -6.99 16.23 -33.67
N GLY A 357 -6.59 16.76 -32.53
CA GLY A 357 -6.65 18.19 -32.22
C GLY A 357 -5.29 18.76 -31.81
N ARG A 358 -5.27 20.05 -31.49
CA ARG A 358 -4.10 20.74 -30.91
C ARG A 358 -4.55 21.62 -29.75
N ILE A 359 -3.73 21.66 -28.70
CA ILE A 359 -3.88 22.65 -27.63
C ILE A 359 -3.19 23.93 -28.11
N VAL A 360 -3.88 25.06 -28.03
CA VAL A 360 -3.38 26.37 -28.47
C VAL A 360 -3.36 27.35 -27.31
N GLU A 361 -2.44 28.33 -27.34
CA GLU A 361 -2.49 29.46 -26.42
C GLU A 361 -3.78 30.25 -26.71
N GLY A 362 -4.62 30.42 -25.68
CA GLY A 362 -5.97 30.98 -25.81
C GLY A 362 -6.66 31.13 -24.47
#